data_AF-A0A7W3YCS1-F1
#
_entry.id   AF-A0A7W3YCS1-F1
#
_cell.length_a   1.000
_cell.length_b   1.000
_cell.length_c   1.000
_cell.angle_alpha   90.00
_cell.angle_beta   90.00
_cell.angle_gamma   90.00
#
_symmetry.space_group_name_H-M   'P 1'
#
loop_
_entity.id
_entity.type
_entity.pdbx_description
1 polymer ?
#
loop_
_entity_poly.entity_id
_entity_poly.type
_entity_poly.pdbx_seq_one_letter_code
_entity_poly.pdbx_strand_id
1 'polypeptide(L)'
;MIVNKFFKNVSVGAAALTLVLTLAGCGNSQSTVSSQKNSSTTRNTQSPENDSMRVVRSANRSIRNNNFQEAYDNLNSTNNRSSEAENLKGDLQNYLTAKRAYNNGDYQTASNSLKPLKSTSTAMRDAYASLQSKINKKQITKTSTSSSSQRVANQQASNKTSGGVVEAFANKMGFTGEKGYSIIPTSASGNIYKLEVRQNNSDNTVSNMVGIYQYNSQTGAVTKLQ
;
A
#
# COMPACT_ATOMS: atom_id res chain seq x y z
N MET A 1 13.96 -49.30 -11.58
CA MET A 1 14.92 -48.67 -12.49
C MET A 1 14.68 -47.16 -12.46
N ILE A 2 15.68 -46.40 -12.04
CA ILE A 2 15.65 -44.94 -11.79
C ILE A 2 16.13 -44.24 -13.06
N VAL A 3 15.50 -43.13 -13.46
CA VAL A 3 16.20 -42.06 -14.20
C VAL A 3 15.65 -40.67 -13.82
N ASN A 4 16.44 -39.94 -13.03
CA ASN A 4 16.29 -38.51 -12.79
C ASN A 4 16.61 -37.72 -14.07
N LYS A 5 15.93 -36.59 -14.31
CA LYS A 5 16.43 -35.54 -15.22
C LYS A 5 16.56 -34.21 -14.47
N PHE A 6 17.78 -33.91 -14.07
CA PHE A 6 18.25 -32.58 -13.67
C PHE A 6 18.69 -31.85 -14.94
N PHE A 7 18.12 -30.67 -15.22
CA PHE A 7 18.72 -29.72 -16.14
C PHE A 7 19.29 -28.54 -15.35
N LYS A 8 20.61 -28.54 -15.22
CA LYS A 8 21.43 -27.36 -14.95
C LYS A 8 21.54 -26.58 -16.26
N ASN A 9 21.36 -25.27 -16.23
CA ASN A 9 21.99 -24.35 -17.18
C ASN A 9 22.54 -23.15 -16.41
N VAL A 10 23.86 -23.00 -16.48
CA VAL A 10 24.65 -21.85 -16.05
C VAL A 10 24.76 -20.90 -17.23
N SER A 11 24.66 -19.58 -17.00
CA SER A 11 25.33 -18.60 -17.87
C SER A 11 25.64 -17.33 -17.10
N VAL A 12 26.94 -17.04 -17.08
CA VAL A 12 27.64 -15.86 -16.60
C VAL A 12 27.40 -14.71 -17.57
N GLY A 13 27.30 -13.47 -17.08
CA GLY A 13 27.25 -12.29 -17.94
C GLY A 13 27.36 -11.00 -17.15
N ALA A 14 28.59 -10.61 -16.82
CA ALA A 14 28.92 -9.24 -16.42
C ALA A 14 28.89 -8.33 -17.65
N ALA A 15 28.27 -7.16 -17.54
CA ALA A 15 28.43 -6.07 -18.50
C ALA A 15 28.53 -4.74 -17.75
N ALA A 16 29.52 -3.96 -18.16
CA ALA A 16 30.13 -2.84 -17.45
C ALA A 16 29.41 -1.50 -17.63
N LEU A 17 29.79 -0.58 -16.75
CA LEU A 17 29.42 0.84 -16.65
C LEU A 17 29.56 1.63 -17.95
N THR A 18 28.67 2.61 -18.15
CA THR A 18 28.97 3.81 -18.94
C THR A 18 28.27 5.01 -18.31
N LEU A 19 29.04 5.85 -17.63
CA LEU A 19 28.68 7.20 -17.21
C LEU A 19 28.98 8.14 -18.39
N VAL A 20 27.97 8.87 -18.86
CA VAL A 20 28.17 9.99 -19.79
C VAL A 20 27.69 11.26 -19.09
N LEU A 21 28.63 12.05 -18.59
CA LEU A 21 28.42 13.47 -18.31
C LEU A 21 28.50 14.22 -19.64
N THR A 22 27.42 14.90 -20.03
CA THR A 22 27.52 15.98 -21.02
C THR A 22 27.24 17.30 -20.31
N LEU A 23 28.29 18.12 -20.27
CA LEU A 23 28.32 19.48 -19.75
C LEU A 23 28.70 20.38 -20.94
N ALA A 24 27.73 21.11 -21.49
CA ALA A 24 27.89 22.27 -22.40
C ALA A 24 26.48 22.75 -22.79
N GLY A 25 26.12 24.02 -22.84
CA GLY A 25 26.90 25.24 -22.69
C GLY A 25 25.98 26.47 -22.69
N CYS A 26 26.51 27.59 -22.22
CA CYS A 26 25.95 28.92 -22.39
C CYS A 26 26.11 29.35 -23.87
N GLY A 27 25.06 29.93 -24.46
CA GLY A 27 25.07 30.38 -25.85
C GLY A 27 24.07 31.52 -26.08
N ASN A 28 24.61 32.73 -26.13
CA ASN A 28 23.97 34.03 -26.34
C ASN A 28 23.36 34.19 -27.74
N SER A 29 22.21 34.86 -27.85
CA SER A 29 21.74 35.48 -29.11
C SER A 29 20.94 36.75 -28.79
N GLN A 30 21.45 37.85 -29.31
CA GLN A 30 21.07 39.26 -29.13
C GLN A 30 19.98 39.63 -30.16
N SER A 31 18.75 39.94 -29.72
CA SER A 31 18.10 41.26 -29.63
C SER A 31 17.52 41.87 -30.93
N THR A 32 16.20 42.12 -30.92
CA THR A 32 15.59 43.31 -31.55
C THR A 32 14.45 43.88 -30.68
N VAL A 33 14.73 45.07 -30.12
CA VAL A 33 13.87 46.27 -29.96
C VAL A 33 12.65 46.27 -29.02
N SER A 34 12.94 46.78 -27.82
CA SER A 34 12.18 47.73 -26.95
C SER A 34 10.69 47.54 -26.66
N SER A 35 10.42 47.24 -25.40
CA SER A 35 9.69 48.17 -24.53
C SER A 35 10.31 48.11 -23.13
N GLN A 36 10.97 49.20 -22.75
CA GLN A 36 11.47 49.41 -21.39
C GLN A 36 10.28 49.50 -20.43
N LYS A 37 10.22 48.60 -19.46
CA LYS A 37 9.73 48.94 -18.13
C LYS A 37 10.81 48.59 -17.12
N ASN A 38 11.39 49.64 -16.57
CA ASN A 38 12.45 49.61 -15.58
C ASN A 38 11.88 49.26 -14.20
N SER A 39 12.72 48.65 -13.35
CA SER A 39 12.54 48.39 -11.91
C SER A 39 11.42 47.40 -11.54
N SER A 40 11.62 46.41 -10.68
CA SER A 40 12.56 46.25 -9.58
C SER A 40 12.83 44.76 -9.38
N THR A 41 14.09 44.41 -9.12
CA THR A 41 14.47 43.13 -8.53
C THR A 41 13.82 43.04 -7.15
N THR A 42 12.60 42.53 -7.10
CA THR A 42 12.00 42.04 -5.86
C THR A 42 12.70 40.72 -5.59
N ARG A 43 13.79 40.77 -4.81
CA ARG A 43 14.22 39.60 -4.03
C ARG A 43 13.07 39.32 -3.09
N ASN A 44 12.09 38.54 -3.54
CA ASN A 44 11.06 38.03 -2.67
C ASN A 44 11.77 37.26 -1.57
N THR A 45 11.66 37.76 -0.36
CA THR A 45 11.85 37.01 0.87
C THR A 45 10.90 35.81 0.80
N GLN A 46 11.38 34.71 0.23
CA GLN A 46 10.63 33.49 0.02
C GLN A 46 10.39 32.89 1.41
N SER A 47 9.22 33.20 1.97
CA SER A 47 8.83 32.72 3.30
C SER A 47 8.87 31.19 3.29
N PRO A 48 9.45 30.53 4.32
CA PRO A 48 9.58 29.07 4.41
C PRO A 48 8.24 28.32 4.30
N GLU A 49 7.13 29.02 4.52
CA GLU A 49 5.76 28.55 4.33
C GLU A 49 5.43 28.22 2.86
N ASN A 50 5.93 29.02 1.91
CA ASN A 50 5.72 28.81 0.46
C ASN A 50 6.52 27.61 -0.06
N ASP A 51 7.72 27.39 0.47
CA ASP A 51 8.57 26.27 0.06
C ASP A 51 8.06 24.93 0.60
N SER A 52 7.58 24.91 1.85
CA SER A 52 6.94 23.74 2.46
C SER A 52 5.69 23.29 1.69
N MET A 53 4.85 24.23 1.27
CA MET A 53 3.68 23.90 0.43
C MET A 53 4.08 23.38 -0.96
N ARG A 54 5.14 23.93 -1.56
CA ARG A 54 5.64 23.46 -2.86
C ARG A 54 6.15 22.02 -2.79
N VAL A 55 6.92 21.66 -1.76
CA VAL A 55 7.42 20.28 -1.61
C VAL A 55 6.30 19.28 -1.37
N VAL A 56 5.31 19.60 -0.53
CA VAL A 56 4.14 18.73 -0.31
C VAL A 56 3.33 18.53 -1.59
N ARG A 57 3.09 19.61 -2.35
CA ARG A 57 2.40 19.52 -3.66
C ARG A 57 3.18 18.69 -4.67
N SER A 58 4.50 18.87 -4.75
CA SER A 58 5.38 18.10 -5.64
C SER A 58 5.37 16.60 -5.28
N ALA A 59 5.49 16.29 -3.98
CA ALA A 59 5.43 14.92 -3.47
C ALA A 59 4.08 14.26 -3.78
N ASN A 60 2.96 14.96 -3.55
CA ASN A 60 1.63 14.45 -3.89
C ASN A 60 1.44 14.19 -5.38
N ARG A 61 2.03 15.00 -6.25
CA ARG A 61 2.03 14.74 -7.70
C ARG A 61 2.82 13.47 -8.03
N SER A 62 4.00 13.32 -7.42
CA SER A 62 4.86 12.13 -7.59
C SER A 62 4.16 10.85 -7.11
N ILE A 63 3.46 10.91 -5.96
CA ILE A 63 2.66 9.79 -5.42
C ILE A 63 1.56 9.37 -6.40
N ARG A 64 0.80 10.32 -6.97
CA ARG A 64 -0.25 10.03 -7.97
C ARG A 64 0.31 9.36 -9.22
N ASN A 65 1.54 9.71 -9.59
CA ASN A 65 2.26 9.11 -10.71
C ASN A 65 2.92 7.77 -10.35
N ASN A 66 2.73 7.24 -9.14
CA ASN A 66 3.38 6.06 -8.58
C ASN A 66 4.92 6.19 -8.44
N ASN A 67 5.46 7.40 -8.47
CA ASN A 67 6.88 7.71 -8.26
C ASN A 67 7.16 7.97 -6.77
N PHE A 68 7.06 6.92 -5.95
CA PHE A 68 7.17 7.04 -4.50
C PHE A 68 8.58 7.42 -4.00
N GLN A 69 9.64 7.06 -4.73
CA GLN A 69 11.00 7.45 -4.39
C GLN A 69 11.22 8.93 -4.64
N GLU A 70 10.82 9.42 -5.82
CA GLU A 70 10.86 10.84 -6.16
C GLU A 70 10.03 11.68 -5.19
N ALA A 71 8.88 11.18 -4.73
CA ALA A 71 8.09 11.82 -3.70
C ALA A 71 8.87 11.99 -2.38
N TYR A 72 9.65 10.97 -1.99
CA TYR A 72 10.46 10.97 -0.78
C TYR A 72 11.65 11.93 -0.89
N ASP A 73 12.29 11.95 -2.06
CA ASP A 73 13.43 12.84 -2.34
C ASP A 73 12.98 14.30 -2.41
N ASN A 74 11.84 14.58 -3.05
CA ASN A 74 11.20 15.91 -3.07
C ASN A 74 10.90 16.42 -1.66
N LEU A 75 10.41 15.53 -0.81
CA LEU A 75 10.19 15.83 0.60
C LEU A 75 11.52 16.22 1.25
N ASN A 76 12.61 15.48 1.02
CA ASN A 76 13.94 15.74 1.59
C ASN A 76 14.74 16.91 0.98
N SER A 77 14.18 17.64 0.03
CA SER A 77 14.88 18.73 -0.65
C SER A 77 15.06 20.01 0.19
N THR A 78 14.38 20.14 1.34
CA THR A 78 14.44 21.35 2.19
C THR A 78 14.67 21.01 3.67
N ASN A 79 15.35 21.91 4.41
CA ASN A 79 15.65 21.75 5.84
C ASN A 79 14.58 22.33 6.78
N ASN A 80 13.80 23.33 6.33
CA ASN A 80 12.68 23.91 7.10
C ASN A 80 11.36 23.40 6.53
N ARG A 81 10.71 22.50 7.26
CA ARG A 81 9.58 21.72 6.75
C ARG A 81 8.38 21.88 7.64
N SER A 82 7.21 22.00 7.03
CA SER A 82 5.94 21.95 7.76
C SER A 82 5.73 20.57 8.40
N SER A 83 4.90 20.54 9.45
CA SER A 83 4.43 19.30 10.07
C SER A 83 3.78 18.35 9.05
N GLU A 84 3.05 18.89 8.07
CA GLU A 84 2.47 18.10 6.97
C GLU A 84 3.55 17.41 6.12
N ALA A 85 4.65 18.10 5.80
CA ALA A 85 5.75 17.50 5.03
C ALA A 85 6.48 16.40 5.81
N GLU A 86 6.59 16.54 7.13
CA GLU A 86 7.16 15.51 8.01
C GLU A 86 6.23 14.30 8.17
N ASN A 87 4.92 14.55 8.36
CA ASN A 87 3.91 13.50 8.42
C ASN A 87 3.85 12.73 7.09
N LEU A 88 3.85 13.42 5.95
CA LEU A 88 3.81 12.78 4.64
C LEU A 88 5.09 11.97 4.38
N LYS A 89 6.25 12.44 4.84
CA LYS A 89 7.50 11.67 4.78
C LYS A 89 7.38 10.37 5.59
N GLY A 90 6.88 10.44 6.82
CA GLY A 90 6.68 9.27 7.67
C GLY A 90 5.70 8.26 7.06
N ASP A 91 4.57 8.74 6.55
CA ASP A 91 3.58 7.90 5.85
C ASP A 91 4.19 7.24 4.61
N LEU A 92 5.01 7.96 3.85
CA LEU A 92 5.68 7.43 2.68
C LEU A 92 6.74 6.37 3.02
N GLN A 93 7.45 6.50 4.13
CA GLN A 93 8.39 5.48 4.61
C GLN A 93 7.67 4.18 5.00
N ASN A 94 6.57 4.30 5.73
CA ASN A 94 5.71 3.18 6.09
C ASN A 94 5.19 2.47 4.83
N TYR A 95 4.71 3.23 3.84
CA TYR A 95 4.27 2.68 2.56
C TYR A 95 5.38 2.00 1.77
N LEU A 96 6.57 2.60 1.65
CA LEU A 96 7.69 2.00 0.92
C LEU A 96 8.14 0.69 1.57
N THR A 97 8.16 0.65 2.90
CA THR A 97 8.44 -0.57 3.67
C THR A 97 7.37 -1.63 3.40
N ALA A 98 6.09 -1.27 3.47
CA ALA A 98 4.98 -2.16 3.16
C ALA A 98 5.03 -2.68 1.71
N LYS A 99 5.32 -1.81 0.75
CA LYS A 99 5.41 -2.14 -0.68
C LYS A 99 6.58 -3.09 -0.96
N ARG A 100 7.73 -2.89 -0.31
CA ARG A 100 8.88 -3.80 -0.41
C ARG A 100 8.53 -5.17 0.15
N ALA A 101 7.93 -5.22 1.35
CA ALA A 101 7.48 -6.48 1.95
C ALA A 101 6.45 -7.20 1.05
N TYR A 102 5.48 -6.47 0.49
CA TYR A 102 4.51 -7.00 -0.47
C TYR A 102 5.20 -7.61 -1.70
N ASN A 103 6.15 -6.89 -2.30
CA ASN A 103 6.90 -7.35 -3.46
C ASN A 103 7.75 -8.60 -3.14
N ASN A 104 8.28 -8.69 -1.91
CA ASN A 104 9.01 -9.85 -1.42
C ASN A 104 8.08 -11.02 -1.02
N GLY A 105 6.76 -10.84 -1.16
CA GLY A 105 5.75 -11.82 -0.76
C GLY A 105 5.53 -11.91 0.75
N ASP A 106 6.18 -11.08 1.55
CA ASP A 106 5.97 -10.99 3.00
C ASP A 106 4.77 -10.09 3.29
N TYR A 107 3.58 -10.64 3.06
CA TYR A 107 2.34 -9.87 3.15
C TYR A 107 1.95 -9.53 4.60
N GLN A 108 2.43 -10.29 5.60
CA GLN A 108 2.20 -9.98 7.00
C GLN A 108 3.03 -8.76 7.43
N THR A 109 4.33 -8.74 7.10
CA THR A 109 5.16 -7.55 7.31
C THR A 109 4.65 -6.36 6.50
N ALA A 110 4.12 -6.60 5.29
CA ALA A 110 3.51 -5.56 4.48
C ALA A 110 2.30 -4.92 5.19
N SER A 111 1.40 -5.74 5.74
CA SER A 111 0.24 -5.26 6.50
C SER A 111 0.67 -4.48 7.75
N ASN A 112 1.61 -5.03 8.53
CA ASN A 112 2.08 -4.40 9.78
C ASN A 112 2.84 -3.08 9.55
N SER A 113 3.41 -2.91 8.35
CA SER A 113 4.11 -1.68 7.97
C SER A 113 3.17 -0.55 7.57
N LEU A 114 1.89 -0.84 7.22
CA LEU A 114 0.88 0.18 6.92
C LEU A 114 0.29 0.76 8.22
N LYS A 115 1.06 1.64 8.87
CA LYS A 115 0.61 2.40 10.05
C LYS A 115 -0.47 3.42 9.69
N PRO A 116 -1.31 3.84 10.66
CA PRO A 116 -2.27 4.92 10.45
C PRO A 116 -1.61 6.17 9.88
N LEU A 117 -2.22 6.74 8.84
CA LEU A 117 -1.74 7.94 8.16
C LEU A 117 -1.78 9.15 9.10
N LYS A 118 -0.72 9.95 9.08
CA LYS A 118 -0.64 11.21 9.84
C LYS A 118 -0.77 12.44 8.94
N SER A 119 -0.49 12.30 7.66
CA SER A 119 -0.62 13.37 6.66
C SER A 119 -2.06 13.52 6.19
N THR A 120 -2.38 14.71 5.70
CA THR A 120 -3.68 15.00 5.08
C THR A 120 -3.67 14.72 3.57
N SER A 121 -2.60 14.13 3.05
CA SER A 121 -2.44 13.77 1.65
C SER A 121 -3.49 12.78 1.17
N THR A 122 -4.35 13.25 0.26
CA THR A 122 -5.32 12.39 -0.43
C THR A 122 -4.63 11.36 -1.32
N ALA A 123 -3.55 11.74 -1.99
CA ALA A 123 -2.77 10.85 -2.85
C ALA A 123 -2.17 9.67 -2.06
N MET A 124 -1.65 9.95 -0.86
CA MET A 124 -1.09 8.92 0.00
C MET A 124 -2.16 7.98 0.53
N ARG A 125 -3.32 8.53 0.90
CA ARG A 125 -4.50 7.75 1.33
C ARG A 125 -4.96 6.78 0.24
N ASP A 126 -5.05 7.23 -1.01
CA ASP A 126 -5.46 6.39 -2.13
C ASP A 126 -4.43 5.27 -2.40
N ALA A 127 -3.13 5.61 -2.35
CA ALA A 127 -2.05 4.64 -2.51
C ALA A 127 -2.07 3.57 -1.40
N TYR A 128 -2.29 3.98 -0.15
CA TYR A 128 -2.45 3.11 1.01
C TYR A 128 -3.61 2.14 0.83
N ALA A 129 -4.80 2.65 0.52
CA ALA A 129 -5.99 1.83 0.32
C ALA A 129 -5.78 0.79 -0.80
N SER A 130 -5.14 1.19 -1.89
CA SER A 130 -4.79 0.31 -3.00
C SER A 130 -3.82 -0.81 -2.58
N LEU A 131 -2.75 -0.46 -1.86
CA LEU A 131 -1.77 -1.45 -1.40
C LEU A 131 -2.38 -2.40 -0.35
N GLN A 132 -3.18 -1.89 0.58
CA GLN A 132 -3.89 -2.69 1.57
C GLN A 132 -4.83 -3.69 0.89
N SER A 133 -5.60 -3.27 -0.11
CA SER A 133 -6.44 -4.17 -0.91
C SER A 133 -5.61 -5.28 -1.57
N LYS A 134 -4.44 -4.94 -2.13
CA LYS A 134 -3.52 -5.92 -2.75
C LYS A 134 -2.95 -6.91 -1.73
N ILE A 135 -2.54 -6.43 -0.55
CA ILE A 135 -2.04 -7.25 0.55
C ILE A 135 -3.12 -8.23 0.99
N ASN A 136 -4.33 -7.76 1.26
CA ASN A 136 -5.45 -8.59 1.68
C ASN A 136 -5.75 -9.70 0.65
N LYS A 137 -5.77 -9.37 -0.64
CA LYS A 137 -5.94 -10.36 -1.73
C LYS A 137 -4.88 -11.46 -1.71
N LYS A 138 -3.63 -11.12 -1.35
CA LYS A 138 -2.48 -12.04 -1.40
C LYS A 138 -2.26 -12.82 -0.10
N GLN A 139 -2.59 -12.26 1.07
CA GLN A 139 -2.59 -13.02 2.33
C GLN A 139 -3.58 -14.18 2.27
N ILE A 140 -4.75 -13.97 1.66
CA ILE A 140 -5.75 -15.03 1.44
C ILE A 140 -5.19 -16.19 0.59
N THR A 141 -4.22 -15.92 -0.31
CA THR A 141 -3.62 -16.95 -1.17
C THR A 141 -2.52 -17.77 -0.48
N LYS A 142 -1.82 -17.23 0.55
CA LYS A 142 -0.70 -17.93 1.22
C LYS A 142 -1.11 -18.87 2.36
N THR A 143 -2.29 -18.70 2.96
CA THR A 143 -2.81 -19.61 4.00
C THR A 143 -3.32 -20.95 3.44
N SER A 144 -3.22 -21.15 2.12
CA SER A 144 -3.77 -22.32 1.42
C SER A 144 -2.79 -23.49 1.22
N THR A 145 -1.56 -23.48 1.73
CA THR A 145 -0.56 -24.53 1.35
C THR A 145 -0.45 -25.73 2.31
N SER A 146 -1.29 -25.85 3.32
CA SER A 146 -1.30 -27.05 4.19
C SER A 146 -2.66 -27.73 4.14
N SER A 147 -2.66 -29.04 3.86
CA SER A 147 -3.79 -29.98 3.74
C SER A 147 -4.56 -29.97 2.40
N SER A 148 -4.09 -30.81 1.49
CA SER A 148 -4.88 -31.38 0.39
C SER A 148 -6.01 -32.24 0.96
N SER A 149 -7.26 -31.90 0.64
CA SER A 149 -8.38 -32.84 0.37
C SER A 149 -9.78 -32.19 0.43
N GLN A 150 -9.93 -30.93 0.84
CA GLN A 150 -11.23 -30.21 0.86
C GLN A 150 -11.24 -28.95 -0.02
N ARG A 151 -10.67 -29.01 -1.24
CA ARG A 151 -10.45 -27.80 -2.06
C ARG A 151 -11.59 -27.38 -3.00
N VAL A 152 -12.61 -28.18 -3.26
CA VAL A 152 -13.61 -27.82 -4.29
C VAL A 152 -14.68 -26.86 -3.75
N ALA A 153 -15.06 -26.96 -2.47
CA ALA A 153 -16.06 -26.07 -1.88
C ALA A 153 -15.52 -24.68 -1.51
N ASN A 154 -14.23 -24.56 -1.17
CA ASN A 154 -13.67 -23.34 -0.58
C ASN A 154 -13.12 -22.32 -1.59
N GLN A 155 -12.79 -22.74 -2.82
CA GLN A 155 -12.40 -21.81 -3.90
C GLN A 155 -13.60 -21.02 -4.46
N GLN A 156 -14.80 -21.61 -4.46
CA GLN A 156 -16.01 -20.91 -4.89
C GLN A 156 -16.51 -19.90 -3.85
N ALA A 157 -16.27 -20.15 -2.56
CA ALA A 157 -16.63 -19.22 -1.48
C ALA A 157 -15.69 -17.99 -1.43
N SER A 158 -14.37 -18.20 -1.57
CA SER A 158 -13.40 -17.09 -1.60
C SER A 158 -13.50 -16.21 -2.86
N ASN A 159 -13.84 -16.78 -4.02
CA ASN A 159 -14.03 -15.99 -5.25
C ASN A 159 -15.36 -15.20 -5.28
N LYS A 160 -16.35 -15.56 -4.45
CA LYS A 160 -17.64 -14.84 -4.34
C LYS A 160 -17.72 -13.87 -3.16
N THR A 161 -16.81 -13.93 -2.21
CA THR A 161 -16.85 -13.03 -1.04
C THR A 161 -16.20 -11.69 -1.39
N SER A 162 -16.96 -10.80 -2.02
CA SER A 162 -16.57 -9.39 -2.19
C SER A 162 -16.31 -8.78 -0.82
N GLY A 163 -15.25 -7.98 -0.66
CA GLY A 163 -14.88 -7.35 0.62
C GLY A 163 -16.05 -6.67 1.37
N GLY A 164 -17.08 -6.22 0.64
CA GLY A 164 -18.31 -5.66 1.21
C GLY A 164 -19.14 -6.62 2.09
N VAL A 165 -19.13 -7.93 1.86
CA VAL A 165 -19.87 -8.89 2.72
C VAL A 165 -19.19 -9.03 4.08
N VAL A 166 -17.86 -9.11 4.09
CA VAL A 166 -17.06 -9.19 5.32
C VAL A 166 -17.16 -7.90 6.10
N GLU A 167 -17.11 -6.75 5.42
CA GLU A 167 -17.27 -5.44 6.03
C GLU A 167 -18.67 -5.24 6.62
N ALA A 168 -19.73 -5.62 5.89
CA ALA A 168 -21.10 -5.55 6.39
C ALA A 168 -21.32 -6.43 7.62
N PHE A 169 -20.80 -7.66 7.60
CA PHE A 169 -20.82 -8.54 8.78
C PHE A 169 -20.03 -7.95 9.96
N ALA A 170 -18.81 -7.45 9.71
CA ALA A 170 -17.96 -6.85 10.74
C ALA A 170 -18.68 -5.69 11.43
N ASN A 171 -19.26 -4.77 10.64
CA ASN A 171 -20.03 -3.63 11.13
C ASN A 171 -21.25 -4.07 11.94
N LYS A 172 -21.98 -5.10 11.47
CA LYS A 172 -23.17 -5.63 12.15
C LYS A 172 -22.84 -6.25 13.51
N MET A 173 -21.72 -6.97 13.60
CA MET A 173 -21.31 -7.71 14.78
C MET A 173 -20.37 -6.95 15.70
N GLY A 174 -19.95 -5.74 15.32
CA GLY A 174 -18.98 -4.95 16.08
C GLY A 174 -17.55 -5.50 16.02
N PHE A 175 -17.23 -6.33 15.03
CA PHE A 175 -15.86 -6.80 14.76
C PHE A 175 -15.09 -5.77 13.91
N THR A 176 -15.18 -4.49 14.31
CA THR A 176 -14.59 -3.34 13.63
C THR A 176 -13.47 -2.72 14.45
N GLY A 177 -12.57 -1.99 13.79
CA GLY A 177 -11.60 -1.12 14.45
C GLY A 177 -10.46 -1.84 15.19
N GLU A 178 -9.68 -1.05 15.93
CA GLU A 178 -8.36 -1.31 16.56
C GLU A 178 -8.25 -2.58 17.43
N LYS A 179 -9.34 -3.30 17.66
CA LYS A 179 -9.40 -4.52 18.47
C LYS A 179 -8.81 -5.77 17.81
N GLY A 180 -8.28 -5.63 16.60
CA GLY A 180 -7.49 -6.66 15.92
C GLY A 180 -8.30 -7.92 15.64
N TYR A 181 -9.46 -7.84 15.00
CA TYR A 181 -10.19 -9.04 14.59
C TYR A 181 -9.82 -9.45 13.16
N SER A 182 -9.70 -10.76 12.94
CA SER A 182 -9.58 -11.38 11.61
C SER A 182 -10.86 -12.15 11.31
N ILE A 183 -11.44 -11.89 10.14
CA ILE A 183 -12.69 -12.50 9.70
C ILE A 183 -12.42 -13.28 8.42
N ILE A 184 -12.60 -14.59 8.49
CA ILE A 184 -12.21 -15.54 7.45
C ILE A 184 -13.47 -16.22 6.91
N PRO A 185 -13.85 -15.99 5.64
CA PRO A 185 -14.90 -16.76 4.99
C PRO A 185 -14.49 -18.22 4.82
N THR A 186 -15.29 -19.13 5.37
CA THR A 186 -15.05 -20.59 5.33
C THR A 186 -16.01 -21.34 4.41
N SER A 187 -17.14 -20.73 4.01
CA SER A 187 -18.00 -21.21 2.92
C SER A 187 -19.00 -20.14 2.49
N ALA A 188 -19.58 -20.28 1.30
CA ALA A 188 -20.70 -19.46 0.83
C ALA A 188 -21.67 -20.31 0.01
N SER A 189 -22.97 -20.11 0.23
CA SER A 189 -24.07 -20.72 -0.52
C SER A 189 -25.16 -19.68 -0.74
N GLY A 190 -25.29 -19.19 -1.97
CA GLY A 190 -26.16 -18.05 -2.29
C GLY A 190 -25.80 -16.82 -1.47
N ASN A 191 -26.76 -16.30 -0.70
CA ASN A 191 -26.57 -15.15 0.19
C ASN A 191 -26.08 -15.54 1.59
N ILE A 192 -25.83 -16.82 1.86
CA ILE A 192 -25.44 -17.32 3.17
C ILE A 192 -23.93 -17.62 3.20
N TYR A 193 -23.22 -16.98 4.13
CA TYR A 193 -21.77 -17.08 4.30
C TYR A 193 -21.45 -17.69 5.66
N LYS A 194 -20.53 -18.64 5.74
CA LYS A 194 -19.91 -19.02 7.02
C LYS A 194 -18.62 -18.23 7.20
N LEU A 195 -18.49 -17.58 8.34
CA LEU A 195 -17.42 -16.65 8.67
C LEU A 195 -16.81 -17.08 10.01
N GLU A 196 -15.52 -17.36 10.02
CA GLU A 196 -14.77 -17.58 11.25
C GLU A 196 -14.17 -16.26 11.73
N VAL A 197 -14.39 -15.92 12.99
CA VAL A 197 -13.85 -14.71 13.60
C VAL A 197 -12.79 -15.11 14.60
N ARG A 198 -11.64 -14.46 14.50
CA ARG A 198 -10.53 -14.61 15.43
C ARG A 198 -10.14 -13.26 16.00
N GLN A 199 -9.75 -13.24 17.26
CA GLN A 199 -9.15 -12.08 17.92
C GLN A 199 -7.65 -12.22 17.83
N ASN A 200 -6.99 -11.22 17.28
CA ASN A 200 -5.54 -11.12 17.27
C ASN A 200 -5.05 -10.75 18.66
N ASN A 201 -3.92 -11.34 19.05
CA ASN A 201 -3.19 -10.87 20.22
C ASN A 201 -2.50 -9.52 19.93
N SER A 202 -2.00 -8.86 20.97
CA SER A 202 -1.31 -7.57 20.88
C SER A 202 -0.11 -7.56 19.92
N ASP A 203 0.45 -8.73 19.60
CA ASP A 203 1.55 -8.93 18.66
C ASP A 203 1.11 -9.37 17.25
N ASN A 204 -0.20 -9.60 17.02
CA ASN A 204 -0.79 -10.11 15.78
C ASN A 204 -0.16 -11.42 15.25
N THR A 205 0.44 -12.26 16.10
CA THR A 205 1.10 -13.51 15.66
C THR A 205 0.29 -14.77 15.95
N VAL A 206 -0.50 -14.75 17.02
CA VAL A 206 -1.40 -15.83 17.43
C VAL A 206 -2.78 -15.23 17.62
N SER A 207 -3.80 -15.84 17.01
CA SER A 207 -5.18 -15.35 17.12
C SER A 207 -6.09 -16.41 17.74
N ASN A 208 -6.80 -16.03 18.81
CA ASN A 208 -7.78 -16.87 19.49
C ASN A 208 -9.09 -16.90 18.71
N MET A 209 -9.71 -18.06 18.55
CA MET A 209 -11.02 -18.16 17.88
C MET A 209 -12.10 -17.53 18.75
N VAL A 210 -12.84 -16.58 18.19
CA VAL A 210 -13.99 -15.91 18.83
C VAL A 210 -15.28 -16.69 18.55
N GLY A 211 -15.39 -17.19 17.31
CA GLY A 211 -16.49 -18.07 16.93
C GLY A 211 -16.61 -18.28 15.43
N ILE A 212 -17.53 -19.16 15.07
CA ILE A 212 -17.94 -19.41 13.69
C ILE A 212 -19.37 -18.91 13.54
N TYR A 213 -19.61 -18.08 12.53
CA TYR A 213 -20.88 -17.44 12.28
C TYR A 213 -21.41 -17.84 10.92
N GLN A 214 -22.73 -17.83 10.79
CA GLN A 214 -23.44 -17.82 9.53
C GLN A 214 -24.04 -16.43 9.33
N TYR A 215 -23.82 -15.83 8.17
CA TYR A 215 -24.29 -14.48 7.83
C TYR A 215 -25.06 -14.52 6.52
N ASN A 216 -26.28 -13.98 6.52
CA ASN A 216 -27.04 -13.77 5.30
C ASN A 216 -26.83 -12.33 4.80
N SER A 217 -26.16 -12.15 3.67
CA SER A 217 -25.84 -10.82 3.12
C SER A 217 -27.06 -10.05 2.59
N GLN A 218 -28.17 -10.73 2.33
CA GLN A 218 -29.41 -10.10 1.84
C GLN A 218 -30.27 -9.59 2.98
N THR A 219 -30.38 -10.35 4.08
CA THR A 219 -31.23 -9.98 5.23
C THR A 219 -30.46 -9.37 6.39
N GLY A 220 -29.14 -9.52 6.40
CA GLY A 220 -28.28 -9.12 7.51
C GLY A 220 -28.37 -10.04 8.74
N ALA A 221 -29.06 -11.18 8.63
CA ALA A 221 -29.21 -12.14 9.73
C ALA A 221 -27.88 -12.81 10.06
N VAL A 222 -27.58 -12.95 11.37
CA VAL A 222 -26.36 -13.60 11.87
C VAL A 222 -26.74 -14.70 12.85
N THR A 223 -26.13 -15.87 12.72
CA THR A 223 -26.25 -16.98 13.66
C THR A 223 -24.86 -17.43 14.09
N LYS A 224 -24.59 -17.51 15.39
CA LYS A 224 -23.35 -18.11 15.91
C LYS A 224 -23.52 -19.63 15.93
N LEU A 225 -22.58 -20.34 15.32
CA LEU A 225 -22.55 -21.79 15.21
C LEU A 225 -21.63 -22.43 16.25
N GLN A 226 -20.55 -21.73 16.61
CA GLN A 226 -19.54 -22.15 17.59
C GLN A 226 -18.94 -20.93 18.25
#